data_AF-A0A3C1WJC3-F1
#
_entry.id   AF-A0A3C1WJC3-F1
#
_cell.length_a   1.000
_cell.length_b   1.000
_cell.length_c   1.000
_cell.angle_alpha   90.00
_cell.angle_beta   90.00
_cell.angle_gamma   90.00
#
_symmetry.space_group_name_H-M   'P 1'
#
loop_
_entity.id
_entity.type
_entity.pdbx_description
1 polymer ?
#
loop_
_entity_poly.entity_id
_entity_poly.type
_entity_poly.pdbx_seq_one_letter_code
_entity_poly.pdbx_strand_id
1 'polypeptide(L)'
;MFVKGGVWAGQRAYPLLSGLSRFALLITVLVLAPLAVIPRTRLFAGLGIIAASYVFGFTLWMWSLLLTYNLWGLFAVILGLFFLGVGIVPIALLAALFNGEWTTLTQLILLAIFVPVSRSTGFFLAASGIARRHSR
;
A
#
# COMPACT_ATOMS: atom_id res chain seq x y z
N MET A 1 2.26 14.97 -22.28
CA MET A 1 1.42 15.89 -21.49
C MET A 1 0.68 15.19 -20.34
N PHE A 2 0.13 13.98 -20.53
CA PHE A 2 -0.57 13.21 -19.49
C PHE A 2 0.23 12.93 -18.21
N VAL A 3 1.51 12.56 -18.30
CA VAL A 3 2.30 12.21 -17.09
C VAL A 3 2.60 13.44 -16.22
N LYS A 4 2.85 14.62 -16.81
CA LYS A 4 3.02 15.85 -16.02
C LYS A 4 1.75 16.21 -15.25
N GLY A 5 0.57 16.04 -15.87
CA GLY A 5 -0.72 16.20 -15.20
C GLY A 5 -0.96 15.16 -14.11
N GLY A 6 -0.60 13.90 -14.36
CA GLY A 6 -0.68 12.82 -13.36
C GLY A 6 0.24 13.03 -12.16
N VAL A 7 1.46 13.51 -12.39
CA VAL A 7 2.41 13.89 -11.32
C VAL A 7 1.86 15.06 -10.52
N TRP A 8 1.32 16.09 -11.18
CA TRP A 8 0.69 17.22 -10.50
C TRP A 8 -0.50 16.78 -9.62
N ALA A 9 -1.38 15.93 -10.16
CA ALA A 9 -2.48 15.36 -9.39
C ALA A 9 -1.97 14.49 -8.23
N GLY A 10 -0.92 13.70 -8.47
CA GLY A 10 -0.25 12.88 -7.47
C GLY A 10 0.34 13.72 -6.33
N GLN A 11 1.00 14.85 -6.63
CA GLN A 11 1.54 15.76 -5.61
C GLN A 11 0.45 16.34 -4.71
N ARG A 12 -0.76 16.56 -5.24
CA ARG A 12 -1.90 17.04 -4.46
C ARG A 12 -2.58 15.93 -3.67
N ALA A 13 -2.70 14.74 -4.25
CA ALA A 13 -3.34 13.58 -3.65
C ALA A 13 -2.47 12.89 -2.59
N TYR A 14 -1.15 12.84 -2.80
CA TYR A 14 -0.22 12.09 -1.96
C TYR A 14 -0.21 12.52 -0.48
N PRO A 15 -0.25 13.82 -0.12
CA PRO A 15 -0.36 14.24 1.28
C PRO A 15 -1.62 13.66 1.96
N LEU A 16 -2.76 13.70 1.27
CA LEU A 16 -4.01 13.12 1.75
C LEU A 16 -3.90 11.59 1.87
N LEU A 17 -3.39 10.92 0.85
CA LEU A 17 -3.22 9.46 0.82
C LEU A 17 -2.26 8.98 1.91
N SER A 18 -1.13 9.65 2.11
CA SER A 18 -0.17 9.32 3.17
C SER A 18 -0.77 9.53 4.56
N GLY A 19 -1.64 10.54 4.72
CA GLY A 19 -2.45 10.73 5.94
C GLY A 19 -3.39 9.55 6.15
N LEU A 20 -4.22 9.23 5.16
CA LEU A 20 -5.16 8.12 5.19
C LEU A 20 -4.49 6.77 5.44
N SER A 21 -3.33 6.53 4.81
CA SER A 21 -2.52 5.34 5.02
C SER A 21 -2.04 5.24 6.47
N ARG A 22 -1.54 6.33 7.06
CA ARG A 22 -1.15 6.35 8.47
C ARG A 22 -2.33 6.07 9.40
N PHE A 23 -3.48 6.70 9.15
CA PHE A 23 -4.70 6.42 9.91
C PHE A 23 -5.18 4.98 9.74
N ALA A 24 -5.18 4.45 8.52
CA ALA A 24 -5.54 3.07 8.24
C ALA A 24 -4.60 2.08 8.93
N LEU A 25 -3.30 2.40 9.03
CA LEU A 25 -2.32 1.60 9.76
C LEU A 25 -2.64 1.60 11.26
N LEU A 26 -2.91 2.77 11.84
CA LEU A 26 -3.32 2.88 13.24
C LEU A 26 -4.61 2.09 13.53
N ILE A 27 -5.63 2.21 12.68
CA ILE A 27 -6.88 1.44 12.82
C ILE A 27 -6.60 -0.06 12.69
N THR A 28 -5.74 -0.45 11.74
CA THR A 28 -5.38 -1.86 11.53
C THR A 28 -4.72 -2.44 12.77
N VAL A 29 -3.75 -1.74 13.36
CA VAL A 29 -2.97 -2.23 14.50
C VAL A 29 -3.73 -2.11 15.82
N LEU A 30 -4.42 -1.00 16.07
CA LEU A 30 -5.03 -0.71 17.37
C LEU A 30 -6.47 -1.22 17.48
N VAL A 31 -7.15 -1.46 16.37
CA VAL A 31 -8.57 -1.85 16.38
C VAL A 31 -8.78 -3.20 15.69
N LEU A 32 -8.40 -3.32 14.42
CA LEU A 32 -8.71 -4.52 13.64
C LEU A 32 -7.89 -5.74 14.09
N ALA A 33 -6.61 -5.56 14.43
CA ALA A 33 -5.76 -6.65 14.90
C ALA A 33 -6.23 -7.22 16.27
N PRO A 34 -6.56 -6.41 17.29
CA PRO A 34 -7.18 -6.92 18.52
C PRO A 34 -8.53 -7.62 18.25
N LEU A 35 -9.36 -7.06 17.38
CA LEU A 35 -10.64 -7.68 16.99
C LEU A 35 -10.46 -9.00 16.22
N ALA A 36 -9.32 -9.19 15.54
CA ALA A 36 -9.01 -10.45 14.86
C ALA A 36 -8.73 -11.60 15.83
N VAL A 37 -8.28 -11.30 17.06
CA VAL A 37 -8.06 -12.31 18.10
C VAL A 37 -9.41 -12.93 18.51
N ILE A 38 -10.43 -12.10 18.67
CA ILE A 38 -11.78 -12.49 19.10
C ILE A 38 -12.50 -13.25 17.96
N PRO A 39 -12.84 -14.54 18.12
CA PRO A 39 -13.36 -15.34 17.01
C PRO A 39 -14.67 -14.85 16.38
N ARG A 40 -15.52 -14.17 17.16
CA ARG A 40 -16.81 -13.64 16.68
C ARG A 40 -16.66 -12.46 15.72
N THR A 41 -15.56 -11.70 15.82
CA THR A 41 -15.31 -10.47 15.04
C THR A 41 -14.31 -10.65 13.91
N ARG A 42 -13.74 -11.86 13.74
CA ARG A 42 -12.75 -12.19 12.70
C ARG A 42 -13.18 -11.83 11.28
N LEU A 43 -14.45 -12.06 10.93
CA LEU A 43 -14.95 -11.71 9.60
C LEU A 43 -14.87 -10.19 9.36
N PHE A 44 -15.34 -9.39 10.32
CA PHE A 44 -15.31 -7.94 10.22
C PHE A 44 -13.87 -7.40 10.21
N ALA A 45 -13.01 -7.91 11.09
CA ALA A 45 -11.60 -7.57 11.13
C ALA A 45 -10.90 -7.90 9.80
N GLY A 46 -11.13 -9.10 9.25
CA GLY A 46 -10.54 -9.53 7.98
C GLY A 46 -10.94 -8.63 6.81
N LEU A 47 -12.24 -8.31 6.67
CA LEU A 47 -12.72 -7.40 5.63
C LEU A 47 -12.15 -5.98 5.79
N GLY A 48 -12.06 -5.47 7.02
CA GLY A 48 -11.45 -4.17 7.30
C GLY A 48 -9.98 -4.12 6.92
N ILE A 49 -9.21 -5.17 7.21
CA ILE A 49 -7.79 -5.28 6.85
C ILE A 49 -7.62 -5.35 5.33
N ILE A 50 -8.50 -6.08 4.62
CA ILE A 50 -8.50 -6.11 3.15
C ILE A 50 -8.73 -4.71 2.59
N ALA A 51 -9.74 -3.99 3.10
CA ALA A 51 -10.02 -2.62 2.67
C ALA A 51 -8.82 -1.68 2.93
N ALA A 52 -8.19 -1.76 4.11
CA ALA A 52 -6.99 -0.99 4.44
C ALA A 52 -5.83 -1.31 3.49
N SER A 53 -5.67 -2.57 3.05
CA SER A 53 -4.61 -2.98 2.12
C SER A 53 -4.65 -2.24 0.77
N TYR A 54 -5.84 -1.83 0.31
CA TYR A 54 -5.98 -1.04 -0.91
C TYR A 54 -5.48 0.40 -0.73
N VAL A 55 -5.72 1.00 0.44
CA VAL A 55 -5.20 2.32 0.79
C VAL A 55 -3.67 2.29 0.87
N PHE A 56 -3.09 1.26 1.50
CA PHE A 56 -1.64 1.07 1.56
C PHE A 56 -1.05 0.88 0.17
N GLY A 57 -1.65 0.01 -0.65
CA GLY A 57 -1.18 -0.28 -2.01
C GLY A 57 -1.22 0.94 -2.92
N PHE A 58 -2.31 1.71 -2.87
CA PHE A 58 -2.42 2.92 -3.67
C PHE A 58 -1.46 4.02 -3.20
N THR A 59 -1.23 4.14 -1.89
CA THR A 59 -0.24 5.06 -1.32
C THR A 59 1.17 4.70 -1.76
N LEU A 60 1.55 3.41 -1.68
CA LEU A 60 2.84 2.90 -2.16
C LEU A 60 3.04 3.20 -3.65
N TRP A 61 2.00 2.94 -4.45
CA TRP A 61 2.03 3.14 -5.89
C TRP A 61 2.23 4.62 -6.26
N MET A 62 1.42 5.50 -5.68
CA MET A 62 1.54 6.95 -5.85
C MET A 62 2.90 7.47 -5.42
N TRP A 63 3.39 7.02 -4.27
CA TRP A 63 4.68 7.45 -3.76
C TRP A 63 5.82 7.01 -4.66
N SER A 64 5.78 5.76 -5.13
CA SER A 64 6.77 5.20 -6.04
C SER A 64 6.84 5.97 -7.37
N LEU A 65 5.68 6.35 -7.92
CA LEU A 65 5.59 7.16 -9.13
C LEU A 65 6.22 8.54 -8.92
N LEU A 66 5.85 9.23 -7.83
CA LEU A 66 6.39 10.55 -7.52
C LEU A 66 7.90 10.49 -7.28
N LEU A 67 8.38 9.51 -6.51
CA LEU A 67 9.80 9.36 -6.22
C LEU A 67 10.61 9.08 -7.50
N THR A 68 10.15 8.15 -8.32
CA THR A 68 10.78 7.83 -9.61
C THR A 68 10.85 9.07 -10.51
N TYR A 69 9.76 9.84 -10.59
CA TYR A 69 9.74 11.08 -11.38
C TYR A 69 10.75 12.11 -10.86
N ASN A 70 10.83 12.29 -9.54
CA ASN A 70 11.72 13.29 -8.95
C ASN A 70 13.20 12.91 -9.08
N LEU A 71 13.53 11.62 -8.92
CA LEU A 71 14.93 11.16 -8.96
C LEU A 71 15.43 10.89 -10.38
N TRP A 72 14.64 10.19 -11.21
CA TRP A 72 15.06 9.67 -12.52
C TRP A 72 14.26 10.25 -13.70
N GLY A 73 13.28 11.10 -13.44
CA GLY A 73 12.53 11.80 -14.48
C GLY A 73 11.48 10.95 -15.19
N LEU A 74 10.93 11.52 -16.27
CA LEU A 74 9.78 10.97 -16.99
C LEU A 74 10.08 9.62 -17.67
N PHE A 75 11.28 9.44 -18.20
CA PHE A 75 11.64 8.22 -18.93
C PHE A 75 11.57 6.98 -18.03
N ALA A 76 12.10 7.07 -16.81
CA ALA A 76 12.02 6.00 -15.82
C ALA A 76 10.57 5.70 -15.39
N VAL A 77 9.72 6.73 -15.28
CA VAL A 77 8.29 6.54 -14.99
C VAL A 77 7.61 5.75 -16.10
N ILE A 78 7.87 6.07 -17.36
CA ILE A 78 7.29 5.34 -18.51
C ILE A 78 7.70 3.87 -18.48
N LEU A 79 8.98 3.59 -18.23
CA LEU A 79 9.47 2.21 -18.08
C LEU A 79 8.77 1.47 -16.93
N GLY A 80 8.56 2.14 -15.80
CA GLY A 80 7.89 1.54 -14.63
C GLY A 80 6.42 1.24 -14.85
N LEU A 81 5.73 2.10 -15.61
CA LEU A 81 4.32 1.92 -15.93
C LEU A 81 4.07 0.81 -16.96
N PHE A 82 5.06 0.49 -17.81
CA PHE A 82 4.94 -0.51 -18.87
C PHE A 82 4.59 -1.92 -18.35
N PHE A 83 4.98 -2.24 -17.11
CA PHE A 83 4.61 -3.49 -16.42
C PHE A 83 3.26 -3.38 -15.70
N LEU A 84 2.19 -3.02 -16.42
CA LEU A 84 0.82 -2.87 -15.91
C LEU A 84 0.71 -1.98 -14.66
N GLY A 85 1.57 -0.96 -14.56
CA GLY A 85 1.66 -0.09 -13.39
C GLY A 85 2.35 -0.70 -12.16
N VAL A 86 2.51 -2.02 -12.05
CA VAL A 86 3.17 -2.66 -10.89
C VAL A 86 4.68 -2.39 -10.89
N GLY A 87 5.29 -2.29 -12.07
CA GLY A 87 6.73 -2.07 -12.24
C GLY A 87 7.26 -0.74 -11.71
N ILE A 88 6.40 0.22 -11.36
CA ILE A 88 6.87 1.50 -10.83
C ILE A 88 7.47 1.36 -9.43
N VAL A 89 7.02 0.38 -8.64
CA VAL A 89 7.53 0.12 -7.28
C VAL A 89 9.01 -0.34 -7.31
N PRO A 90 9.40 -1.38 -8.08
CA PRO A 90 10.81 -1.77 -8.16
C PRO A 90 11.69 -0.67 -8.76
N ILE A 91 11.20 0.12 -9.72
CA ILE A 91 11.98 1.27 -10.23
C ILE A 91 12.18 2.32 -9.14
N ALA A 92 11.18 2.62 -8.33
CA ALA A 92 11.32 3.55 -7.22
C ALA A 92 12.32 3.06 -6.16
N LEU A 93 12.34 1.75 -5.88
CA LEU A 93 13.33 1.14 -5.00
C LEU A 93 14.75 1.28 -5.57
N LEU A 94 14.94 1.02 -6.87
CA LEU A 94 16.23 1.21 -7.53
C LEU A 94 16.64 2.70 -7.53
N ALA A 95 15.71 3.60 -7.83
CA ALA A 95 15.97 5.03 -7.80
C ALA A 95 16.39 5.49 -6.40
N ALA A 96 15.69 5.06 -5.35
CA ALA A 96 16.05 5.37 -3.96
C ALA A 96 17.43 4.81 -3.59
N LEU A 97 17.73 3.57 -3.98
CA LEU A 97 19.01 2.92 -3.72
C LEU A 97 20.17 3.66 -4.39
N PHE A 98 20.07 3.98 -5.67
CA PHE A 98 21.14 4.62 -6.44
C PHE A 98 21.33 6.10 -6.11
N ASN A 99 20.31 6.77 -5.54
CA ASN A 99 20.44 8.15 -5.05
C ASN A 99 20.79 8.25 -3.56
N GLY A 100 21.01 7.12 -2.87
CA GLY A 100 21.39 7.12 -1.44
C GLY A 100 20.26 7.50 -0.48
N GLU A 101 19.01 7.38 -0.92
CA GLU A 101 17.79 7.73 -0.16
C GLU A 101 17.40 6.60 0.82
N TRP A 102 18.27 6.26 1.77
CA TRP A 102 18.13 5.09 2.66
C TRP A 102 16.85 5.08 3.50
N THR A 103 16.46 6.23 4.05
CA THR A 103 15.22 6.38 4.81
C THR A 103 13.99 6.13 3.94
N THR A 104 13.99 6.68 2.73
CA THR A 104 12.90 6.48 1.75
C THR A 104 12.85 5.03 1.27
N LEU A 105 14.02 4.43 0.99
CA LEU A 105 14.16 3.05 0.56
C LEU A 105 13.57 2.09 1.59
N THR A 106 13.97 2.22 2.86
CA THR A 106 13.46 1.37 3.95
C THR A 106 11.96 1.50 4.12
N GLN A 107 11.42 2.73 4.08
CA GLN A 107 9.99 2.97 4.16
C GLN A 107 9.22 2.36 2.98
N LEU A 108 9.73 2.46 1.75
CA LEU A 108 9.15 1.82 0.57
C LEU A 108 9.14 0.29 0.70
N ILE A 109 10.25 -0.31 1.16
CA ILE A 109 10.34 -1.76 1.40
C ILE A 109 9.31 -2.20 2.45
N LEU A 110 9.23 -1.50 3.59
CA LEU A 110 8.28 -1.81 4.65
C LEU A 110 6.84 -1.76 4.13
N LEU A 111 6.48 -0.69 3.42
CA LEU A 111 5.13 -0.55 2.88
C LEU A 111 4.86 -1.58 1.77
N ALA A 112 5.85 -1.90 0.93
CA ALA A 112 5.74 -2.94 -0.10
C ALA A 112 5.53 -4.34 0.49
N ILE A 113 6.11 -4.65 1.65
CA ILE A 113 5.84 -5.90 2.38
C ILE A 113 4.48 -5.84 3.09
N PHE A 114 4.11 -4.69 3.65
CA PHE A 114 2.89 -4.54 4.43
C PHE A 114 1.61 -4.76 3.60
N VAL A 115 1.61 -4.37 2.32
CA VAL A 115 0.47 -4.54 1.41
C VAL A 115 0.07 -6.02 1.23
N PRO A 116 0.95 -6.93 0.76
CA PRO A 116 0.59 -8.34 0.62
C PRO A 116 0.36 -9.03 1.97
N VAL A 117 1.08 -8.65 3.02
CA VAL A 117 0.88 -9.21 4.37
C VAL A 117 -0.51 -8.87 4.91
N SER A 118 -0.92 -7.60 4.84
CA SER A 118 -2.26 -7.19 5.28
C SER A 118 -3.34 -7.88 4.44
N ARG A 119 -3.18 -7.93 3.11
CA ARG A 119 -4.15 -8.57 2.23
C ARG A 119 -4.33 -10.07 2.50
N SER A 120 -3.23 -10.82 2.59
CA SER A 120 -3.25 -12.26 2.87
C SER A 120 -3.85 -12.56 4.26
N THR A 121 -3.43 -11.81 5.27
CA THR A 121 -3.98 -11.92 6.64
C THR A 121 -5.47 -11.62 6.67
N GLY A 122 -5.92 -10.58 5.96
CA GLY A 122 -7.32 -10.20 5.87
C GLY A 122 -8.19 -11.30 5.24
N PHE A 123 -7.73 -11.92 4.13
CA PHE A 123 -8.43 -13.05 3.51
C PHE A 123 -8.51 -14.27 4.43
N PHE A 124 -7.41 -14.61 5.10
CA PHE A 124 -7.37 -15.72 6.06
C PHE A 124 -8.37 -15.52 7.20
N LEU A 125 -8.44 -14.31 7.77
CA LEU A 125 -9.37 -13.97 8.85
C LEU A 125 -10.83 -13.97 8.38
N ALA A 126 -11.11 -13.45 7.19
CA ALA A 126 -12.43 -13.46 6.61
C ALA A 126 -12.93 -14.89 6.37
N ALA A 127 -12.10 -15.74 5.75
CA ALA A 127 -12.42 -17.15 5.52
C ALA A 127 -12.68 -17.91 6.85
N SER A 128 -11.82 -17.70 7.85
CA SER A 128 -11.98 -18.26 9.19
C SER A 128 -13.27 -17.80 9.89
N GLY A 129 -13.70 -16.58 9.64
CA GLY A 129 -14.94 -16.01 10.18
C GLY A 129 -16.20 -16.60 9.52
N ILE A 130 -16.17 -16.81 8.21
CA ILE A 130 -17.28 -17.43 7.45
C ILE A 130 -17.49 -18.87 7.88
N ALA A 131 -16.42 -19.68 7.95
CA ALA A 131 -16.51 -21.08 8.35
C ALA A 131 -17.18 -21.28 9.73
N ARG A 132 -16.94 -20.36 10.68
CA ARG A 132 -17.55 -20.40 12.02
C ARG A 132 -19.03 -20.00 12.05
N ARG A 133 -19.53 -19.25 11.06
CA ARG A 133 -20.95 -18.89 10.99
C ARG A 133 -21.80 -20.04 10.46
N HIS A 134 -21.25 -20.86 9.57
CA HIS A 134 -21.96 -22.03 9.02
C HIS A 134 -21.98 -23.25 9.96
N SER A 135 -21.13 -23.27 11.00
CA SER A 135 -21.07 -24.34 12.00
C SER A 135 -21.96 -24.13 13.23
N ARG A 136 -22.83 -23.10 13.22
CA ARG A 136 -23.76 -22.75 14.31
C ARG A 136 -25.18 -22.78 13.78
#